data_AF-A0A1X7SMR6-F1
#
_entry.id   AF-A0A1X7SMR6-F1
#
_cell.length_a   1.000
_cell.length_b   1.000
_cell.length_c   1.000
_cell.angle_alpha   90.00
_cell.angle_beta   90.00
_cell.angle_gamma   90.00
#
_symmetry.space_group_name_H-M   'P 1'
#
loop_
_entity.id
_entity.type
_entity.pdbx_description
1 polymer ?
#
loop_
_entity_poly.entity_id
_entity_poly.type
_entity_poly.pdbx_seq_one_letter_code
_entity_poly.pdbx_strand_id
1 'polypeptide(L)'
;MFELTITKLLPSSEHSKLPGLCKTRWVERHTCFEVFLELYEPLITFLDAILSPREYPELVSSCGSWNWDSETRIKAQGLNLLCPPFSQLLLLSLPRLY
;
A
#
# COMPACT_ATOMS: atom_id res chain seq x y z
N MET A 1 7.33 -3.52 -26.54
CA MET A 1 8.03 -4.73 -26.02
C MET A 1 7.07 -5.68 -25.31
N PHE A 2 6.33 -5.26 -24.28
CA PHE A 2 5.35 -6.11 -23.55
C PHE A 2 4.29 -6.77 -24.44
N GLU A 3 3.62 -6.00 -25.31
CA GLU A 3 2.59 -6.56 -26.21
C GLU A 3 3.17 -7.58 -27.18
N LEU A 4 4.32 -7.30 -27.79
CA LEU A 4 5.04 -8.23 -28.67
C LEU A 4 5.41 -9.54 -27.95
N THR A 5 5.83 -9.46 -26.68
CA THR A 5 6.13 -10.65 -25.86
C THR A 5 4.88 -11.47 -25.59
N ILE A 6 3.76 -10.84 -25.21
CA ILE A 6 2.49 -11.54 -24.96
C ILE A 6 1.96 -12.17 -26.25
N THR A 7 1.98 -11.45 -27.37
CA THR A 7 1.56 -11.99 -28.68
C THR A 7 2.41 -13.17 -29.12
N LYS A 8 3.72 -13.17 -28.81
CA LYS A 8 4.62 -14.29 -29.09
C LYS A 8 4.31 -15.53 -28.21
N LEU A 9 3.91 -15.32 -26.96
CA LEU A 9 3.62 -16.40 -26.00
C LEU A 9 2.17 -16.92 -26.11
N LEU A 10 1.24 -16.06 -26.51
CA LEU A 10 -0.19 -16.32 -26.60
C LEU A 10 -0.73 -15.77 -27.94
N PRO A 11 -0.53 -16.49 -29.07
CA PRO A 11 -0.84 -15.99 -30.40
C PRO A 11 -2.33 -15.99 -30.79
N SER A 12 -3.23 -16.47 -29.91
CA SER A 12 -4.67 -16.48 -30.18
C SER A 12 -5.25 -15.06 -30.24
N SER A 13 -6.12 -14.81 -31.23
CA SER A 13 -6.82 -13.53 -31.41
C SER A 13 -7.75 -13.18 -30.26
N GLU A 14 -8.18 -14.18 -29.48
CA GLU A 14 -8.98 -14.01 -28.25
C GLU A 14 -8.24 -13.22 -27.16
N HIS A 15 -6.91 -13.14 -27.23
CA HIS A 15 -6.07 -12.45 -26.26
C HIS A 15 -5.65 -11.04 -26.69
N SER A 16 -6.07 -10.57 -27.86
CA SER A 16 -5.66 -9.28 -28.44
C SER A 16 -5.91 -8.06 -27.53
N LYS A 17 -6.92 -8.11 -26.65
CA LYS A 17 -7.23 -7.04 -25.69
C LYS A 17 -6.51 -7.17 -24.34
N LEU A 18 -5.98 -8.35 -24.02
CA LEU A 18 -5.32 -8.62 -22.73
C LEU A 18 -4.03 -7.80 -22.53
N PRO A 19 -3.15 -7.61 -23.52
CA PRO A 19 -1.93 -6.82 -23.33
C PRO A 19 -2.19 -5.40 -22.86
N GLY A 20 -3.15 -4.70 -23.47
CA GLY A 20 -3.52 -3.33 -23.09
C GLY A 20 -4.14 -3.27 -21.69
N LEU A 21 -5.03 -4.21 -21.36
CA LEU A 21 -5.65 -4.32 -20.02
C LEU A 21 -4.61 -4.67 -18.95
N CYS A 22 -3.73 -5.62 -19.21
CA CYS A 22 -2.65 -6.01 -18.30
C CYS A 22 -1.69 -4.85 -18.06
N LYS A 23 -1.30 -4.11 -19.11
CA LYS A 23 -0.42 -2.95 -18.99
C LYS A 23 -1.05 -1.85 -18.14
N THR A 24 -2.31 -1.50 -18.39
CA THR A 24 -3.03 -0.46 -17.62
C THR A 24 -3.17 -0.88 -16.15
N ARG A 25 -3.65 -2.10 -15.90
CA ARG A 25 -3.80 -2.66 -14.55
C ARG A 25 -2.48 -2.83 -13.80
N TRP A 26 -1.39 -3.07 -14.51
CA TRP A 26 -0.03 -3.13 -13.95
C TRP A 26 0.42 -1.74 -13.51
N VAL A 27 0.30 -0.75 -14.40
CA VAL A 27 0.65 0.65 -14.09
C VAL A 27 -0.17 1.16 -12.91
N GLU A 28 -1.50 0.96 -12.93
CA GLU A 28 -2.38 1.35 -11.82
C GLU A 28 -1.98 0.70 -10.49
N ARG A 29 -1.64 -0.61 -10.50
CA ARG A 29 -1.15 -1.31 -9.30
C ARG A 29 0.17 -0.74 -8.81
N HIS A 30 1.10 -0.47 -9.72
CA HIS A 30 2.41 0.07 -9.39
C HIS A 30 2.29 1.46 -8.76
N THR A 31 1.50 2.35 -9.39
CA THR A 31 1.19 3.68 -8.85
C THR A 31 0.49 3.59 -7.49
N CYS A 32 -0.43 2.65 -7.30
CA CYS A 32 -1.06 2.42 -6.00
C CYS A 32 -0.04 1.99 -4.93
N PHE A 33 0.90 1.11 -5.26
CA PHE A 33 1.96 0.70 -4.35
C PHE A 33 2.95 1.83 -4.03
N GLU A 34 3.29 2.66 -5.01
CA GLU A 34 4.12 3.85 -4.80
C GLU A 34 3.46 4.82 -3.82
N VAL A 35 2.18 5.16 -4.04
CA VAL A 35 1.39 5.99 -3.12
C VAL A 35 1.29 5.37 -1.73
N PHE A 36 1.07 4.04 -1.66
CA PHE A 36 1.01 3.36 -0.36
C PHE A 36 2.35 3.41 0.39
N LEU A 37 3.48 3.27 -0.31
CA LEU A 37 4.80 3.40 0.29
C LEU A 37 5.06 4.82 0.82
N GLU A 38 4.63 5.85 0.10
CA GLU A 38 4.70 7.24 0.58
C GLU A 38 3.84 7.48 1.83
N LEU A 39 2.68 6.82 1.91
CA LEU A 39 1.77 6.93 3.06
C LEU A 39 2.16 6.02 4.24
N TYR A 40 3.09 5.09 4.04
CA TYR A 40 3.37 4.03 5.00
C TYR A 40 3.86 4.57 6.36
N GLU A 41 4.92 5.39 6.36
CA GLU A 41 5.46 5.98 7.59
C GLU A 41 4.42 6.84 8.32
N PRO A 42 3.74 7.80 7.66
CA PRO A 42 2.66 8.57 8.28
C PRO A 42 1.55 7.69 8.88
N LEU A 43 1.16 6.61 8.20
CA LEU A 43 0.14 5.68 8.67
C LEU A 43 0.59 4.94 9.94
N ILE A 44 1.82 4.40 9.97
CA ILE A 44 2.36 3.74 11.16
C ILE A 44 2.43 4.72 12.33
N THR A 45 2.99 5.91 12.12
CA THR A 45 3.07 6.95 13.15
C THR A 45 1.68 7.32 13.70
N PHE A 46 0.68 7.42 12.82
CA PHE A 46 -0.70 7.68 13.24
C PHE A 46 -1.29 6.53 14.06
N LEU A 47 -1.07 5.28 13.65
CA LEU A 47 -1.52 4.10 14.40
C LEU A 47 -0.84 4.02 15.77
N ASP A 48 0.47 4.28 15.85
CA ASP A 48 1.21 4.35 17.12
C ASP A 48 0.67 5.45 18.02
N ALA A 49 0.32 6.62 17.48
CA ALA A 49 -0.29 7.69 18.25
C ALA A 49 -1.69 7.31 18.80
N ILE A 50 -2.46 6.48 18.10
CA ILE A 50 -3.76 5.99 18.63
C ILE A 50 -3.53 5.10 19.86
N LEU A 51 -2.50 4.24 19.79
CA LEU A 51 -2.18 3.26 20.83
C LEU A 51 -1.44 3.90 22.02
N SER A 52 -0.53 4.82 21.73
CA SER A 52 0.36 5.49 22.68
C SER A 52 0.33 7.03 22.52
N PRO A 53 -0.83 7.69 22.73
CA PRO A 53 -0.99 9.13 22.47
C PRO A 53 -0.05 10.03 23.27
N ARG A 54 0.46 9.56 24.41
CA ARG A 54 1.42 10.30 25.24
C ARG A 54 2.79 10.44 24.58
N GLU A 55 3.15 9.53 23.68
CA GLU A 55 4.42 9.55 22.95
C GLU A 55 4.37 10.50 21.73
N TYR A 56 3.16 10.91 21.32
CA TYR A 56 2.92 11.75 20.13
C TYR A 56 2.11 13.03 20.47
N PRO A 57 2.55 13.85 21.43
CA PRO A 57 1.76 14.98 21.93
C PRO A 57 1.45 16.03 20.85
N GLU A 58 2.38 16.29 19.94
CA GLU A 58 2.21 17.24 18.83
C GLU A 58 1.08 16.82 17.88
N LEU A 59 1.06 15.52 17.52
CA LEU A 59 0.06 14.95 16.61
C LEU A 59 -1.33 14.92 17.25
N VAL A 60 -1.38 14.59 18.55
CA VAL A 60 -2.63 14.58 19.33
C VAL A 60 -3.19 15.99 19.42
N SER A 61 -2.33 16.97 19.71
CA SER A 61 -2.70 18.39 19.86
C SER A 61 -3.24 19.00 18.57
N SER A 62 -2.69 18.61 17.41
CA SER A 62 -3.12 19.14 16.10
C SER A 62 -4.48 18.62 15.61
N CYS A 63 -4.94 17.46 16.13
CA CYS A 63 -6.15 16.78 15.64
C CYS A 63 -7.35 16.87 16.60
N GLY A 64 -7.30 17.69 17.65
CA GLY A 64 -8.40 17.87 18.60
C GLY A 64 -8.44 16.80 19.71
N SER A 65 -9.62 16.53 20.29
CA SER A 65 -9.77 15.56 21.39
C SER A 65 -9.74 14.12 20.88
N TRP A 66 -8.66 13.38 21.19
CA TRP A 66 -8.50 11.96 20.84
C TRP A 66 -9.22 11.06 21.86
N ASN A 67 -10.53 10.89 21.70
CA ASN A 67 -11.35 9.96 22.52
C ASN A 67 -11.69 8.67 21.77
N TRP A 68 -10.69 8.05 21.11
CA TRP A 68 -10.88 6.81 20.36
C TRP A 68 -11.46 5.70 21.24
N ASP A 69 -12.58 5.13 20.79
CA ASP A 69 -13.24 4.00 21.43
C ASP A 69 -12.37 2.73 21.40
N SER A 70 -12.80 1.73 22.17
CA SER A 70 -12.09 0.46 22.28
C SER A 70 -12.00 -0.28 20.94
N GLU A 71 -13.04 -0.21 20.11
CA GLU A 71 -13.07 -0.86 18.80
C GLU A 71 -12.03 -0.26 17.84
N THR A 72 -11.92 1.06 17.82
CA THR A 72 -10.95 1.79 17.02
C THR A 72 -9.53 1.45 17.42
N ARG A 73 -9.25 1.37 18.73
CA ARG A 73 -7.93 0.98 19.25
C ARG A 73 -7.58 -0.47 18.89
N ILE A 74 -8.53 -1.39 18.97
CA ILE A 74 -8.33 -2.79 18.57
C ILE A 74 -8.02 -2.89 17.07
N LYS A 75 -8.77 -2.16 16.23
CA LYS A 75 -8.50 -2.11 14.78
C LYS A 75 -7.14 -1.49 14.48
N ALA A 76 -6.78 -0.40 15.16
CA ALA A 76 -5.48 0.24 15.00
C ALA A 76 -4.33 -0.71 15.38
N GLN A 77 -4.48 -1.45 16.49
CA GLN A 77 -3.52 -2.46 16.91
C GLN A 77 -3.39 -3.60 15.88
N GLY A 78 -4.53 -4.10 15.38
CA GLY A 78 -4.54 -5.13 14.34
C GLY A 78 -3.83 -4.66 13.05
N LEU A 79 -4.10 -3.43 12.61
CA LEU A 79 -3.45 -2.85 11.43
C LEU A 79 -1.95 -2.61 11.66
N ASN A 80 -1.56 -2.11 12.84
CA ASN A 80 -0.16 -1.86 13.19
C ASN A 80 0.68 -3.15 13.12
N LEU A 81 0.11 -4.29 13.52
CA LEU A 81 0.77 -5.59 13.40
C LEU A 81 0.88 -6.11 11.95
N LEU A 82 -0.04 -5.72 11.06
CA LEU A 82 -0.11 -6.19 9.67
C LEU A 82 0.71 -5.33 8.70
N CYS A 83 0.86 -4.04 8.98
CA CYS A 83 1.54 -3.10 8.08
C CYS A 83 3.05 -3.41 7.87
N PRO A 84 3.85 -3.75 8.90
CA PRO A 84 5.27 -4.14 8.73
C PRO A 84 5.50 -5.30 7.75
N PRO A 85 4.89 -6.48 7.91
CA PRO A 85 5.07 -7.57 6.95
C PRO A 85 4.55 -7.20 5.54
N PHE A 86 3.51 -6.36 5.44
CA PHE A 86 3.00 -5.90 4.15
C PHE A 86 4.00 -5.00 3.39
N SER A 87 4.65 -4.05 4.08
CA SER A 87 5.69 -3.21 3.48
C SER A 87 6.88 -4.02 2.96
N GLN A 88 7.26 -5.09 3.69
CA GLN A 88 8.33 -5.98 3.29
C GLN A 88 7.97 -6.77 2.01
N LEU A 89 6.72 -7.23 1.89
CA LEU A 89 6.22 -7.88 0.68
C LEU A 89 6.18 -6.91 -0.53
N LEU A 90 5.78 -5.66 -0.30
CA LEU A 90 5.79 -4.63 -1.34
C LEU A 90 7.21 -4.35 -1.85
N LEU A 91 8.19 -4.18 -0.96
CA LEU A 91 9.59 -3.98 -1.34
C LEU A 91 10.19 -5.17 -2.12
N LEU A 92 9.72 -6.40 -1.86
CA LEU A 92 10.17 -7.59 -2.59
C LEU A 92 9.53 -7.73 -3.98
N SER A 93 8.37 -7.11 -4.21
CA SER A 93 7.63 -7.18 -5.47
C SER A 93 7.96 -6.03 -6.43
N LEU A 94 8.58 -4.95 -5.94
CA LEU A 94 9.13 -3.90 -6.78
C LEU A 94 10.42 -4.38 -7.47
N PRO A 95 10.54 -4.23 -8.79
CA PRO A 95 11.80 -4.51 -9.47
C PRO A 95 12.85 -3.55 -8.90
N ARG A 96 13.93 -4.11 -8.32
CA ARG A 96 15.12 -3.33 -7.95
C ARG A 96 15.70 -2.74 -9.23
N LEU A 97 15.32 -1.51 -9.56
CA LEU A 97 15.93 -0.75 -10.64
C LEU A 97 17.35 -0.39 -10.19
N TYR A 98 18.32 -1.21 -10.61
CA TYR A 98 19.75 -0.89 -10.63
C TYR A 98 20.19 -0.74 -12.09
#